data_AF-A0A7S4IVA4-F1
#
_entry.id   AF-A0A7S4IVA4-F1
#
_cell.length_a   1.000
_cell.length_b   1.000
_cell.length_c   1.000
_cell.angle_alpha   90.00
_cell.angle_beta   90.00
_cell.angle_gamma   90.00
#
_symmetry.space_group_name_H-M   'P 1'
#
loop_
_entity.id
_entity.type
_entity.pdbx_description
1 polymer ?
#
loop_
_entity_poly.entity_id
_entity_poly.type
_entity_poly.pdbx_seq_one_letter_code
_entity_poly.pdbx_strand_id
1 'polypeptide(L)'
;KDHVEGFAPEVAWVTKSGDGALDNPIAIRPTSETIMYPAFANWIRSHRDLPLKLNQWNNVVRWEFKHPTPFLRTREFLWQEGHTAHATCDEADAEVLTILGFYAGVYEELLAVPVIKGKKTEKEKFAGGYYTTTVEAYIPGTGRAIQGATSHNLGQNFGKMFKIE
;
A
#
# COMPACT_ATOMS: atom_id res chain seq x y z
N LYS A 1 17.52 -4.46 4.54
CA LYS A 1 17.04 -4.99 5.83
C LYS A 1 15.94 -4.11 6.43
N ASP A 2 15.90 -2.82 6.07
CA ASP A 2 15.10 -1.81 6.79
C ASP A 2 13.57 -1.82 6.53
N HIS A 3 13.07 -2.41 5.43
CA HIS A 3 11.64 -2.34 5.11
C HIS A 3 10.76 -3.34 5.87
N VAL A 4 11.29 -4.53 6.18
CA VAL A 4 10.51 -5.59 6.86
C VAL A 4 10.27 -5.25 8.33
N GLU A 5 11.16 -4.47 8.95
CA GLU A 5 11.08 -4.13 10.38
C GLU A 5 9.83 -3.31 10.73
N GLY A 6 9.33 -2.47 9.82
CA GLY A 6 8.11 -1.69 10.04
C GLY A 6 6.83 -2.53 10.12
N PHE A 7 6.80 -3.68 9.45
CA PHE A 7 5.64 -4.59 9.41
C PHE A 7 5.76 -5.76 10.39
N ALA A 8 6.96 -6.05 10.88
CA ALA A 8 7.29 -7.23 11.68
C ALA A 8 6.32 -7.55 12.83
N PRO A 9 5.83 -6.59 13.65
CA PRO A 9 4.93 -6.92 14.76
C PRO A 9 3.48 -7.24 14.33
N GLU A 10 3.06 -6.89 13.10
CA GLU A 10 1.67 -7.01 12.64
C GLU A 10 1.45 -8.17 11.66
N VAL A 11 2.50 -8.95 11.34
CA VAL A 11 2.39 -10.08 10.41
C VAL A 11 1.75 -11.29 11.10
N ALA A 12 0.66 -11.79 10.52
CA ALA A 12 0.07 -13.07 10.93
C ALA A 12 0.80 -14.23 10.22
N TRP A 13 1.23 -15.23 11.00
CA TRP A 13 1.98 -16.39 10.51
C TRP A 13 1.17 -17.68 10.60
N VAL A 14 1.16 -18.43 9.51
CA VAL A 14 0.66 -19.81 9.45
C VAL A 14 1.85 -20.74 9.67
N THR A 15 1.80 -21.55 10.73
CA THR A 15 2.88 -22.47 11.13
C THR A 15 2.48 -23.95 11.09
N LYS A 16 1.18 -24.24 10.92
CA LYS A 16 0.62 -25.60 10.90
C LYS A 16 -0.52 -25.73 9.89
N SER A 17 -0.76 -26.95 9.41
CA SER A 17 -1.96 -27.34 8.66
C SER A 17 -2.56 -28.59 9.31
N GLY A 18 -3.73 -28.45 9.94
CA GLY A 18 -4.23 -29.44 10.90
C GLY A 18 -3.23 -29.67 12.03
N ASP A 19 -2.85 -30.93 12.27
CA ASP A 19 -1.87 -31.30 13.30
C ASP A 19 -0.42 -31.31 12.79
N GLY A 20 -0.20 -31.15 11.47
CA GLY A 20 1.14 -31.14 10.86
C GLY A 20 1.81 -29.76 10.93
N ALA A 21 3.07 -29.71 11.37
CA ALA A 21 3.87 -28.49 11.28
C ALA A 21 4.33 -28.23 9.84
N LEU A 22 4.39 -26.96 9.44
CA LEU A 22 4.98 -26.56 8.16
C LEU A 22 6.50 -26.47 8.31
N ASP A 23 7.25 -26.94 7.30
CA ASP A 23 8.71 -26.84 7.26
C ASP A 23 9.18 -25.37 7.34
N ASN A 24 8.45 -24.48 6.67
CA ASN A 24 8.68 -23.05 6.70
C ASN A 24 7.37 -22.33 7.03
N PRO A 25 7.34 -21.47 8.06
CA PRO A 25 6.20 -20.60 8.33
C PRO A 25 5.85 -19.71 7.12
N ILE A 26 4.56 -19.58 6.84
CA ILE A 26 4.06 -18.75 5.73
C ILE A 26 3.33 -17.55 6.32
N ALA A 27 3.69 -16.35 5.88
CA ALA A 27 3.01 -15.13 6.28
C ALA A 27 1.72 -14.93 5.48
N ILE A 28 0.65 -14.51 6.15
CA ILE A 28 -0.52 -13.92 5.48
C ILE A 28 -0.14 -12.50 5.05
N ARG A 29 -0.53 -12.12 3.83
CA ARG A 29 -0.12 -10.82 3.25
C ARG A 29 -0.58 -9.64 4.15
N PRO A 30 0.34 -8.77 4.60
CA PRO A 30 0.00 -7.46 5.15
C PRO A 30 -0.07 -6.37 4.06
N THR A 31 0.53 -6.67 2.91
CA THR A 31 0.62 -5.91 1.65
C THR A 31 1.35 -6.80 0.61
N SER A 32 1.26 -6.50 -0.69
CA SER A 32 1.73 -7.44 -1.74
C SER A 32 3.08 -7.10 -2.40
N GLU A 33 3.81 -6.07 -1.95
CA GLU A 33 5.11 -5.67 -2.54
C GLU A 33 6.11 -6.82 -2.62
N THR A 34 6.26 -7.59 -1.54
CA THR A 34 7.21 -8.71 -1.47
C THR A 34 6.80 -9.92 -2.32
N ILE A 35 5.53 -9.97 -2.75
CA ILE A 35 4.99 -11.01 -3.64
C ILE A 35 5.08 -10.54 -5.10
N MET A 36 4.71 -9.29 -5.38
CA MET A 36 4.60 -8.75 -6.73
C MET A 36 5.95 -8.36 -7.33
N TYR A 37 6.86 -7.75 -6.55
CA TYR A 37 8.09 -7.16 -7.11
C TYR A 37 9.12 -8.18 -7.63
N PRO A 38 9.24 -9.40 -7.07
CA PRO A 38 9.99 -10.48 -7.74
C PRO A 38 9.43 -10.85 -9.11
N ALA A 39 8.10 -10.80 -9.30
CA ALA A 39 7.48 -11.03 -10.60
C ALA A 39 7.73 -9.86 -11.55
N PHE A 40 7.66 -8.60 -11.07
CA PHE A 40 7.98 -7.42 -11.87
C PHE A 40 9.41 -7.48 -12.42
N ALA A 41 10.37 -7.86 -11.58
CA ALA A 41 11.77 -8.04 -12.00
C ALA A 41 11.97 -9.12 -13.07
N ASN A 42 11.03 -10.08 -13.15
CA ASN A 42 11.05 -11.11 -14.20
C ASN A 42 10.39 -10.64 -15.50
N TRP A 43 9.37 -9.79 -15.41
CA TRP A 43 8.59 -9.31 -16.55
C TRP A 43 9.23 -8.10 -17.24
N ILE A 44 9.82 -7.19 -16.48
CA ILE A 44 10.44 -5.98 -17.01
C ILE A 44 11.89 -6.32 -17.38
N ARG A 45 12.19 -6.33 -18.68
CA ARG A 45 13.52 -6.63 -19.24
C ARG A 45 14.02 -5.53 -20.18
N SER A 46 13.14 -4.62 -20.58
CA SER A 46 13.39 -3.54 -21.52
C SER A 46 12.49 -2.35 -21.19
N HIS A 47 12.90 -1.15 -21.63
CA HIS A 47 12.06 0.06 -21.58
C HIS A 47 10.69 -0.13 -22.25
N ARG A 48 10.56 -1.10 -23.17
CA ARG A 48 9.30 -1.42 -23.86
C ARG A 48 8.27 -2.15 -23.00
N ASP A 49 8.71 -2.73 -21.88
CA ASP A 49 7.83 -3.41 -20.93
C ASP A 49 7.21 -2.41 -19.93
N LEU A 50 7.57 -1.13 -20.04
CA LEU A 50 7.10 -0.03 -19.23
C LEU A 50 6.14 0.89 -20.02
N PRO A 51 5.14 1.49 -19.36
CA PRO A 51 4.81 1.32 -17.95
C PRO A 51 4.07 0.00 -17.69
N LEU A 52 4.43 -0.68 -16.60
CA LEU A 52 3.64 -1.81 -16.08
C LEU A 52 2.65 -1.25 -15.05
N LYS A 53 1.35 -1.50 -15.24
CA LYS A 53 0.30 -1.05 -14.31
C LYS A 53 -0.62 -2.21 -13.94
N LEU A 54 -0.61 -2.60 -12.67
CA LEU A 54 -1.43 -3.69 -12.16
C LEU A 54 -2.23 -3.25 -10.94
N ASN A 55 -3.43 -3.80 -10.80
CA ASN A 55 -4.32 -3.59 -9.68
C ASN A 55 -4.93 -4.92 -9.28
N GLN A 56 -5.14 -5.12 -7.98
CA GLN A 56 -5.91 -6.26 -7.47
C GLN A 56 -6.90 -5.81 -6.39
N TRP A 57 -8.03 -6.50 -6.33
CA TRP A 57 -9.00 -6.41 -5.24
C TRP A 57 -8.85 -7.65 -4.37
N ASN A 58 -8.62 -7.45 -3.07
CA ASN A 58 -8.32 -8.55 -2.15
C ASN A 58 -8.62 -8.19 -0.70
N ASN A 59 -8.59 -9.21 0.15
CA ASN A 59 -8.45 -9.03 1.58
C ASN A 59 -6.96 -8.91 1.97
N VAL A 60 -6.73 -8.25 3.10
CA VAL A 60 -5.42 -8.11 3.76
C VAL A 60 -5.59 -8.33 5.25
N VAL A 61 -4.55 -8.90 5.89
CA VAL A 61 -4.52 -9.12 7.34
C VAL A 61 -3.35 -8.36 7.95
N ARG A 62 -3.67 -7.46 8.89
CA ARG A 62 -2.71 -6.78 9.77
C ARG A 62 -3.12 -7.02 11.22
N TRP A 63 -2.27 -7.69 11.99
CA TRP A 63 -2.56 -8.07 13.38
C TRP A 63 -2.33 -6.91 14.36
N GLU A 64 -3.01 -5.80 14.08
CA GLU A 64 -2.91 -4.55 14.82
C GLU A 64 -3.35 -4.71 16.29
N PHE A 65 -2.60 -4.07 17.19
CA PHE A 65 -2.80 -4.13 18.64
C PHE A 65 -3.72 -3.05 19.20
N LYS A 66 -3.93 -1.96 18.45
CA LYS A 66 -4.84 -0.89 18.87
C LYS A 66 -6.30 -1.34 18.78
N HIS A 67 -7.17 -0.66 19.53
CA HIS A 67 -8.58 -1.00 19.62
C HIS A 67 -9.23 -1.08 18.22
N PRO A 68 -9.84 -2.22 17.84
CA PRO A 68 -10.49 -2.36 16.55
C PRO A 68 -11.77 -1.51 16.50
N THR A 69 -12.09 -0.95 15.34
CA THR A 69 -13.32 -0.20 15.10
C THR A 69 -13.84 -0.64 13.73
N PRO A 70 -15.08 -1.18 13.64
CA PRO A 70 -15.63 -1.64 12.37
C PRO A 70 -15.44 -0.62 11.25
N PHE A 71 -15.03 -1.11 10.08
CA PHE A 71 -14.61 -0.33 8.89
C PHE A 71 -13.35 0.54 9.08
N LEU A 72 -13.28 1.36 10.12
CA LEU A 72 -12.22 2.34 10.30
C LEU A 72 -10.86 1.70 10.66
N ARG A 73 -10.89 0.58 11.39
CA ARG A 73 -9.69 -0.16 11.79
C ARG A 73 -10.02 -1.61 12.16
N THR A 74 -9.81 -2.53 11.24
CA THR A 74 -10.03 -3.97 11.47
C THR A 74 -8.75 -4.75 11.20
N ARG A 75 -8.64 -5.97 11.76
CA ARG A 75 -7.47 -6.84 11.52
C ARG A 75 -7.47 -7.42 10.12
N GLU A 76 -8.64 -7.80 9.62
CA GLU A 76 -8.86 -8.15 8.23
C GLU A 76 -9.73 -7.07 7.59
N PHE A 77 -9.36 -6.63 6.39
CA PHE A 77 -10.12 -5.67 5.61
C PHE A 77 -10.01 -5.94 4.13
N LEU A 78 -11.03 -5.52 3.39
CA LEU A 78 -11.05 -5.54 1.93
C LEU A 78 -10.45 -4.24 1.40
N TRP A 79 -9.67 -4.33 0.34
CA TRP A 79 -9.10 -3.15 -0.30
C TRP A 79 -8.83 -3.38 -1.79
N GLN A 80 -8.32 -2.33 -2.43
CA GLN A 80 -7.54 -2.46 -3.65
C GLN A 80 -6.10 -2.03 -3.37
N GLU A 81 -5.17 -2.63 -4.09
CA GLU A 81 -3.78 -2.17 -4.14
C GLU A 81 -3.30 -2.11 -5.60
N GLY A 82 -2.90 -0.91 -6.02
CA GLY A 82 -2.33 -0.62 -7.33
C GLY A 82 -0.80 -0.51 -7.26
N HIS A 83 -0.11 -1.26 -8.12
CA HIS A 83 1.34 -1.22 -8.24
C HIS A 83 1.74 -0.92 -9.68
N THR A 84 2.51 0.14 -9.86
CA THR A 84 2.95 0.60 -11.17
C THR A 84 4.47 0.75 -11.21
N ALA A 85 5.07 0.50 -12.37
CA ALA A 85 6.48 0.76 -12.67
C ALA A 85 6.56 1.57 -13.96
N HIS A 86 7.37 2.64 -13.94
CA HIS A 86 7.47 3.61 -15.04
C HIS A 86 8.93 3.84 -15.41
N ALA A 87 9.17 4.28 -16.64
CA ALA A 87 10.52 4.56 -17.12
C ALA A 87 11.08 5.86 -16.51
N THR A 88 10.22 6.83 -16.21
CA THR A 88 10.62 8.14 -15.68
C THR A 88 9.89 8.51 -14.39
N CYS A 89 10.50 9.40 -13.59
CA CYS A 89 9.89 9.91 -12.37
C CYS A 89 8.64 10.74 -12.67
N ASP A 90 8.66 11.52 -13.76
CA ASP A 90 7.54 12.39 -14.14
C ASP A 90 6.27 11.58 -14.46
N GLU A 91 6.41 10.44 -15.13
CA GLU A 91 5.30 9.51 -15.38
C GLU A 91 4.74 8.91 -14.08
N ALA A 92 5.63 8.52 -13.17
CA ALA A 92 5.23 8.00 -11.86
C ALA A 92 4.54 9.06 -10.99
N ASP A 93 5.04 10.31 -11.02
CA ASP A 93 4.45 11.44 -10.31
C ASP A 93 3.05 11.78 -10.85
N ALA A 94 2.88 11.75 -12.18
CA ALA A 94 1.59 11.96 -12.82
C ALA A 94 0.58 10.87 -12.42
N GLU A 95 1.00 9.60 -12.38
CA GLU A 95 0.16 8.48 -11.93
C GLU A 95 -0.26 8.67 -10.46
N VAL A 96 0.68 9.04 -9.59
CA VAL A 96 0.41 9.23 -8.16
C VAL A 96 -0.68 10.28 -7.93
N LEU A 97 -0.59 11.41 -8.61
CA LEU A 97 -1.58 12.49 -8.50
C LEU A 97 -2.91 12.14 -9.18
N THR A 98 -2.87 11.38 -10.27
CA THR A 98 -4.09 10.87 -10.95
C THR A 98 -4.89 9.97 -10.00
N ILE A 99 -4.22 8.98 -9.39
CA ILE A 99 -4.85 8.07 -8.43
C ILE A 99 -5.32 8.81 -7.17
N LEU A 100 -4.56 9.79 -6.68
CA LEU A 100 -5.01 10.64 -5.57
C LEU A 100 -6.29 11.42 -5.93
N GLY A 101 -6.40 11.89 -7.17
CA GLY A 101 -7.60 12.51 -7.71
C GLY A 101 -8.80 11.55 -7.71
N PHE A 102 -8.61 10.31 -8.14
CA PHE A 102 -9.66 9.29 -8.09
C PHE A 102 -10.09 8.97 -6.67
N TYR A 103 -9.16 8.86 -5.71
CA TYR A 103 -9.55 8.69 -4.31
C TYR A 103 -10.35 9.87 -3.79
N ALA A 104 -9.98 11.11 -4.12
CA ALA A 104 -10.79 12.27 -3.77
C ALA A 104 -12.20 12.18 -4.38
N GLY A 105 -12.32 11.80 -5.66
CA GLY A 105 -13.60 11.58 -6.33
C GLY A 105 -14.46 10.48 -5.67
N VAL A 106 -13.86 9.36 -5.24
CA VAL A 106 -14.57 8.33 -4.47
C VAL A 106 -15.18 8.91 -3.19
N TYR A 107 -14.42 9.72 -2.45
CA TYR A 107 -14.94 10.33 -1.23
C TYR A 107 -15.97 11.43 -1.52
N GLU A 108 -15.67 12.38 -2.40
CA GLU A 108 -16.46 13.59 -2.62
C GLU A 108 -17.69 13.34 -3.49
N GLU A 109 -17.55 12.59 -4.58
CA GLU A 109 -18.61 12.40 -5.58
C GLU A 109 -19.49 11.19 -5.26
N LEU A 110 -18.90 10.08 -4.79
CA LEU A 110 -19.64 8.85 -4.52
C LEU A 110 -20.14 8.76 -3.07
N LEU A 111 -19.31 9.15 -2.09
CA LEU A 111 -19.65 9.03 -0.67
C LEU A 111 -20.14 10.34 -0.03
N ALA A 112 -20.10 11.46 -0.75
CA ALA A 112 -20.44 12.79 -0.26
C ALA A 112 -19.65 13.21 1.01
N VAL A 113 -18.40 12.78 1.10
CA VAL A 113 -17.46 13.10 2.20
C VAL A 113 -16.37 14.04 1.67
N PRO A 114 -16.26 15.28 2.17
CA PRO A 114 -15.19 16.18 1.77
C PRO A 114 -13.84 15.70 2.31
N VAL A 115 -12.78 15.80 1.50
CA VAL A 115 -11.43 15.41 1.90
C VAL A 115 -10.40 16.48 1.60
N ILE A 116 -9.29 16.46 2.33
CA ILE A 116 -8.13 17.32 2.10
C ILE A 116 -7.03 16.50 1.46
N LYS A 117 -6.69 16.82 0.20
CA LYS A 117 -5.51 16.27 -0.47
C LYS A 117 -4.23 16.86 0.15
N GLY A 118 -3.23 16.03 0.41
CA GLY A 118 -1.97 16.48 0.99
C GLY A 118 -0.81 15.52 0.79
N LYS A 119 0.37 15.94 1.25
CA LYS A 119 1.61 15.13 1.31
C LYS A 119 1.95 14.87 2.77
N LYS A 120 2.23 13.61 3.11
CA LYS A 120 2.65 13.23 4.47
C LYS A 120 4.02 13.83 4.79
N THR A 121 4.26 14.09 6.07
CA THR A 121 5.57 14.51 6.57
C THR A 121 6.58 13.36 6.44
N GLU A 122 7.88 13.66 6.56
CA GLU A 122 8.92 12.63 6.52
C GLU A 122 8.74 11.54 7.58
N LYS A 123 8.17 11.88 8.74
CA LYS A 123 7.89 10.93 9.82
C LYS A 123 6.72 9.99 9.50
N GLU A 124 5.73 10.48 8.75
CA GLU A 124 4.45 9.78 8.51
C GLU A 124 4.34 9.19 7.09
N LYS A 125 5.34 9.39 6.23
CA LYS A 125 5.35 8.79 4.89
C LYS A 125 5.56 7.29 4.97
N PHE A 126 5.14 6.57 3.93
CA PHE A 126 5.35 5.14 3.83
C PHE A 126 6.83 4.77 3.94
N ALA A 127 7.13 3.78 4.79
CA ALA A 127 8.47 3.26 4.96
C ALA A 127 8.96 2.66 3.62
N GLY A 128 10.02 3.23 3.05
CA GLY A 128 10.52 2.84 1.72
C GLY A 128 9.94 3.64 0.55
N GLY A 129 8.99 4.55 0.78
CA GLY A 129 8.52 5.50 -0.23
C GLY A 129 9.45 6.70 -0.39
N TYR A 130 9.54 7.25 -1.61
CA TYR A 130 10.18 8.55 -1.85
C TYR A 130 9.34 9.67 -1.22
N TYR A 131 8.04 9.69 -1.55
CA TYR A 131 7.04 10.49 -0.84
C TYR A 131 5.68 9.78 -0.79
N THR A 132 4.78 10.27 0.06
CA THR A 132 3.41 9.76 0.19
C THR A 132 2.42 10.90 0.12
N THR A 133 1.43 10.75 -0.77
CA THR A 133 0.25 11.60 -0.81
C THR A 133 -0.94 10.90 -0.17
N THR A 134 -1.90 11.69 0.29
CA THR A 134 -3.01 11.23 1.11
C THR A 134 -4.26 12.08 0.88
N VAL A 135 -5.43 11.49 1.09
CA VAL A 135 -6.69 12.22 1.32
C VAL A 135 -7.05 12.06 2.80
N GLU A 136 -7.22 13.18 3.50
CA GLU A 136 -7.59 13.20 4.92
C GLU A 136 -9.06 13.61 5.08
N ALA A 137 -9.82 12.85 5.86
CA ALA A 137 -11.19 13.16 6.24
C ALA A 137 -11.25 13.57 7.72
N TYR A 138 -12.30 14.29 8.09
CA TYR A 138 -12.55 14.68 9.48
C TYR A 138 -13.92 14.17 9.94
N ILE A 139 -13.99 13.63 11.16
CA ILE A 139 -15.23 13.12 11.77
C ILE A 139 -15.65 14.06 12.89
N PRO A 140 -16.62 14.98 12.66
CA PRO A 140 -17.02 15.98 13.64
C PRO A 140 -17.47 15.41 14.97
N GLY A 141 -18.22 14.30 14.95
CA GLY A 141 -18.76 13.67 16.16
C GLY A 141 -17.70 13.16 17.14
N THR A 142 -16.48 12.89 16.68
CA THR A 142 -15.36 12.47 17.54
C THR A 142 -14.28 13.53 17.69
N GLY A 143 -14.31 14.59 16.87
CA GLY A 143 -13.27 15.60 16.80
C GLY A 143 -11.93 15.08 16.24
N ARG A 144 -11.95 14.02 15.43
CA ARG A 144 -10.72 13.32 14.96
C ARG A 144 -10.65 13.29 13.44
N ALA A 145 -9.44 13.48 12.92
CA ALA A 145 -9.11 13.21 11.54
C ALA A 145 -8.80 11.72 11.31
N ILE A 146 -9.02 11.26 10.09
CA ILE A 146 -8.68 9.91 9.64
C ILE A 146 -8.21 9.96 8.18
N GLN A 147 -7.16 9.21 7.88
CA GLN A 147 -6.68 9.02 6.52
C GLN A 147 -7.66 8.15 5.75
N GLY A 148 -8.11 8.62 4.59
CA GLY A 148 -9.05 7.90 3.73
C GLY A 148 -8.38 7.01 2.68
N ALA A 149 -7.30 7.48 2.05
CA ALA A 149 -6.54 6.70 1.08
C ALA A 149 -5.10 7.25 0.93
N THR A 150 -4.22 6.46 0.31
CA THR A 150 -2.82 6.82 0.03
C THR A 150 -2.43 6.56 -1.41
N SER A 151 -1.58 7.42 -1.95
CA SER A 151 -0.89 7.21 -3.23
C SER A 151 0.58 7.56 -3.05
N HIS A 152 1.46 6.59 -3.32
CA HIS A 152 2.89 6.67 -2.99
C HIS A 152 3.73 6.73 -4.26
N ASN A 153 4.68 7.67 -4.31
CA ASN A 153 5.82 7.50 -5.21
C ASN A 153 6.91 6.74 -4.43
N LEU A 154 7.25 5.55 -4.90
CA LEU A 154 8.25 4.69 -4.26
C LEU A 154 9.70 5.02 -4.68
N GLY A 155 9.86 5.90 -5.66
CA GLY A 155 11.12 6.20 -6.32
C GLY A 155 11.76 4.91 -6.85
N GLN A 156 13.07 4.79 -6.67
CA GLN A 156 13.81 3.59 -7.03
C GLN A 156 14.10 2.66 -5.84
N ASN A 157 13.53 2.90 -4.67
CA ASN A 157 13.89 2.15 -3.46
C ASN A 157 13.61 0.65 -3.62
N PHE A 158 12.38 0.31 -4.03
CA PHE A 158 11.98 -1.07 -4.30
C PHE A 158 12.58 -1.60 -5.60
N GLY A 159 12.69 -0.78 -6.64
CA GLY A 159 13.33 -1.17 -7.90
C GLY A 159 14.75 -1.68 -7.68
N LYS A 160 15.56 -0.94 -6.89
CA LYS A 160 16.92 -1.36 -6.50
C LYS A 160 16.91 -2.59 -5.60
N MET A 161 15.98 -2.68 -4.65
CA MET A 161 15.90 -3.80 -3.71
C MET A 161 15.58 -5.13 -4.40
N PHE A 162 14.67 -5.12 -5.37
CA PHE A 162 14.19 -6.30 -6.09
C PHE A 162 14.86 -6.49 -7.47
N LYS A 163 15.79 -5.61 -7.85
CA LYS A 163 16.50 -5.62 -9.15
C LYS A 163 15.56 -5.54 -10.34
N ILE A 164 14.66 -4.57 -10.28
CA ILE A 164 13.81 -4.15 -11.41
C ILE A 164 14.58 -3.04 -12.12
N GLU A 165 15.28 -3.39 -13.20
CA GLU A 165 16.23 -2.55 -13.94
C GLU A 165 15.83 -2.37 -15.41
#